data_AF-A0A7J4LAL2-F1
#
_entry.id   AF-A0A7J4LAL2-F1
#
_cell.length_a   1.000
_cell.length_b   1.000
_cell.length_c   1.000
_cell.angle_alpha   90.00
_cell.angle_beta   90.00
_cell.angle_gamma   90.00
#
_symmetry.space_group_name_H-M   'P 1'
#
loop_
_entity.id
_entity.type
_entity.pdbx_description
1 polymer ?
#
loop_
_entity_poly.entity_id
_entity_poly.type
_entity_poly.pdbx_seq_one_letter_code
_entity_poly.pdbx_strand_id
1 'polypeptide(L)'
;MDRDTKTTDESVSAPECRVPTIIQQPLWEEAKNAVKMSLQYKIFDNFKENLYNSLHYNSSQTRKIYNTNIIGWFFPEKRLDTLLNNVWRIYHDEKLLQEIMRYQYLSVEEGVAKFVTDTILALDPGDEITSVQIKNFVNRMWNINERYAAKIVNRIRAALLCTGFATKRKELIIQKIEPPKTALIILTHYLFAQSPKTVAIRDILDNPYWKYLGIRSEEVVRDILKEANSKGILSKYIVADELEQITTRYSLDELLERKIKI
;
A
#
# COMPACT_ATOMS: atom_id res chain seq x y z
N MET A 1 63.29 -25.73 3.00
CA MET A 1 63.04 -25.45 1.57
C MET A 1 61.59 -25.79 1.29
N ASP A 2 60.86 -24.78 0.82
CA ASP A 2 59.59 -24.82 0.09
C ASP A 2 58.35 -25.46 0.75
N ARG A 3 57.41 -24.62 1.21
CA ARG A 3 56.28 -24.00 0.48
C ARG A 3 55.17 -25.03 0.19
N ASP A 4 54.04 -24.86 0.87
CA ASP A 4 52.78 -24.52 0.18
C ASP A 4 51.67 -24.31 1.23
N THR A 5 51.44 -23.04 1.55
CA THR A 5 50.22 -22.57 2.19
C THR A 5 49.06 -22.71 1.20
N LYS A 6 48.17 -23.67 1.46
CA LYS A 6 46.90 -23.80 0.75
C LYS A 6 45.95 -22.71 1.25
N THR A 7 45.82 -21.66 0.43
CA THR A 7 44.79 -20.63 0.53
C THR A 7 43.43 -21.29 0.32
N THR A 8 42.64 -21.43 1.38
CA THR A 8 41.21 -21.79 1.26
C THR A 8 40.48 -20.56 0.79
N ASP A 9 40.09 -20.57 -0.48
CA ASP A 9 39.20 -19.61 -1.12
C ASP A 9 37.90 -19.52 -0.31
N GLU A 10 37.70 -18.37 0.34
CA GLU A 10 36.38 -17.96 0.83
C GLU A 10 35.51 -17.71 -0.40
N SER A 11 34.73 -18.72 -0.78
CA SER A 11 33.65 -18.56 -1.74
C SER A 11 32.65 -17.56 -1.16
N VAL A 12 32.79 -16.29 -1.52
CA VAL A 12 31.78 -15.25 -1.34
C VAL A 12 30.52 -15.75 -2.05
N SER A 13 29.55 -16.24 -1.28
CA SER A 13 28.25 -16.62 -1.80
C SER A 13 27.66 -15.37 -2.46
N ALA A 14 27.51 -15.41 -3.78
CA ALA A 14 26.75 -14.40 -4.51
C ALA A 14 25.41 -14.21 -3.79
N PRO A 15 24.92 -12.96 -3.65
CA PRO A 15 23.64 -12.72 -3.01
C PRO A 15 22.60 -13.59 -3.72
N GLU A 16 21.98 -14.50 -2.96
CA GLU A 16 20.89 -15.32 -3.47
C GLU A 16 19.95 -14.39 -4.21
N CYS A 17 19.85 -14.58 -5.53
CA CYS A 17 18.90 -13.89 -6.38
C CYS A 17 17.53 -14.27 -5.84
N ARG A 18 17.00 -13.48 -4.90
CA ARG A 18 15.70 -13.72 -4.28
C ARG A 18 14.71 -13.71 -5.43
N VAL A 19 14.23 -14.90 -5.79
CA VAL A 19 13.18 -15.05 -6.77
C VAL A 19 12.06 -14.12 -6.30
N PRO A 20 11.70 -13.09 -7.09
CA PRO A 20 10.72 -12.12 -6.65
C PRO A 20 9.43 -12.87 -6.27
N THR A 21 8.88 -12.56 -5.10
CA THR A 21 7.55 -13.03 -4.74
C THR A 21 6.61 -12.59 -5.85
N ILE A 22 6.16 -13.55 -6.66
CA ILE A 22 5.40 -13.24 -7.87
C ILE A 22 4.13 -12.50 -7.43
N ILE A 23 3.91 -11.27 -7.93
CA ILE A 23 2.70 -10.47 -7.69
C ILE A 23 1.49 -11.38 -7.81
N GLN A 24 0.60 -11.42 -6.83
CA GLN A 24 -0.59 -12.28 -6.87
C GLN A 24 -1.80 -11.55 -7.45
N GLN A 25 -2.86 -12.30 -7.78
CA GLN A 25 -4.10 -11.69 -8.25
C GLN A 25 -4.76 -10.94 -7.10
N PRO A 26 -5.02 -9.63 -7.22
CA PRO A 26 -5.66 -8.86 -6.16
C PRO A 26 -7.10 -9.36 -5.94
N LEU A 27 -7.38 -9.82 -4.72
CA LEU A 27 -8.67 -10.36 -4.29
C LEU A 27 -9.45 -9.26 -3.56
N TRP A 28 -9.69 -8.15 -4.25
CA TRP A 28 -10.04 -6.88 -3.59
C TRP A 28 -11.37 -6.93 -2.83
N GLU A 29 -12.40 -7.51 -3.44
CA GLU A 29 -13.72 -7.63 -2.82
C GLU A 29 -13.71 -8.62 -1.66
N GLU A 30 -13.03 -9.77 -1.82
CA GLU A 30 -12.84 -10.74 -0.75
C GLU A 30 -12.02 -10.14 0.40
N ALA A 31 -10.98 -9.39 0.11
CA ALA A 31 -10.15 -8.71 1.11
C ALA A 31 -10.93 -7.64 1.86
N LYS A 32 -11.71 -6.81 1.15
CA LYS A 32 -12.58 -5.81 1.76
C LYS A 32 -13.58 -6.47 2.69
N ASN A 33 -14.22 -7.55 2.25
CA ASN A 33 -15.12 -8.33 3.09
C ASN A 33 -14.40 -8.97 4.28
N ALA A 34 -13.16 -9.44 4.11
CA ALA A 34 -12.34 -9.98 5.19
C ALA A 34 -12.07 -8.93 6.27
N VAL A 35 -11.70 -7.69 5.90
CA VAL A 35 -11.55 -6.58 6.85
C VAL A 35 -12.86 -6.33 7.62
N LYS A 36 -13.99 -6.24 6.91
CA LYS A 36 -15.29 -6.02 7.57
C LYS A 36 -15.67 -7.16 8.53
N MET A 37 -15.49 -8.40 8.09
CA MET A 37 -15.80 -9.62 8.84
C MET A 37 -14.90 -9.80 10.05
N SER A 38 -13.63 -9.38 9.96
CA SER A 38 -12.64 -9.56 11.03
C SER A 38 -13.05 -8.92 12.36
N LEU A 39 -13.92 -7.90 12.34
CA LEU A 39 -14.48 -7.27 13.56
C LEU A 39 -15.35 -8.21 14.40
N GLN A 40 -15.83 -9.32 13.82
CA GLN A 40 -16.66 -10.31 14.51
C GLN A 40 -15.82 -11.29 15.34
N TYR A 41 -14.49 -11.22 15.24
CA TYR A 41 -13.57 -12.18 15.85
C TYR A 41 -12.67 -11.48 16.87
N LYS A 42 -12.40 -12.19 17.97
CA LYS A 42 -11.40 -11.77 18.98
C LYS A 42 -10.05 -12.47 18.79
N ILE A 43 -10.06 -13.63 18.12
CA ILE A 43 -8.89 -14.50 17.94
C ILE A 43 -8.59 -14.60 16.45
N PHE A 44 -7.35 -14.30 16.07
CA PHE A 44 -6.92 -14.27 14.67
C PHE A 44 -7.10 -15.62 13.96
N ASP A 45 -6.80 -16.74 14.62
CA ASP A 45 -6.91 -18.06 13.99
C ASP A 45 -8.37 -18.42 13.65
N ASN A 46 -9.33 -18.06 14.51
CA ASN A 46 -10.76 -18.25 14.22
C ASN A 46 -11.20 -17.42 13.01
N PHE A 47 -10.71 -16.18 12.91
CA PHE A 47 -10.93 -15.33 11.74
C PHE A 47 -10.33 -15.96 10.47
N LYS A 48 -9.08 -16.42 10.54
CA LYS A 48 -8.36 -17.04 9.41
C LYS A 48 -9.04 -18.31 8.91
N GLU A 49 -9.54 -19.15 9.81
CA GLU A 49 -10.29 -20.35 9.45
C GLU A 49 -11.64 -19.98 8.81
N ASN A 50 -12.34 -19.01 9.38
CA ASN A 50 -13.60 -18.54 8.81
C ASN A 50 -13.42 -17.89 7.43
N LEU A 51 -12.36 -17.08 7.25
CA LEU A 51 -12.00 -16.52 5.96
C LEU A 51 -11.74 -17.61 4.92
N TYR A 52 -10.99 -18.66 5.29
CA TYR A 52 -10.79 -19.80 4.41
C TYR A 52 -12.12 -20.46 3.98
N ASN A 53 -13.06 -20.62 4.91
CA ASN A 53 -14.34 -21.27 4.65
C ASN A 53 -15.36 -20.39 3.91
N SER A 54 -15.27 -19.06 4.02
CA SER A 54 -16.20 -18.12 3.37
C SER A 54 -15.84 -17.79 1.92
N LEU A 55 -14.64 -18.13 1.48
CA LEU A 55 -14.22 -17.96 0.08
C LEU A 55 -15.05 -18.87 -0.85
N HIS A 56 -15.70 -18.27 -1.85
CA HIS A 56 -16.63 -18.94 -2.77
C HIS A 56 -16.00 -19.96 -3.74
N TYR A 57 -14.69 -20.19 -3.68
CA TYR A 57 -13.96 -21.04 -4.62
C TYR A 57 -14.07 -22.52 -4.24
N ASN A 58 -14.38 -23.40 -5.20
CA ASN A 58 -14.56 -24.83 -4.95
C ASN A 58 -13.26 -25.56 -4.53
N SER A 59 -12.12 -25.16 -5.11
CA SER A 59 -10.83 -25.80 -4.83
C SER A 59 -10.29 -25.41 -3.45
N SER A 60 -10.05 -26.40 -2.60
CA SER A 60 -9.43 -26.23 -1.28
C SER A 60 -8.05 -25.58 -1.38
N GLN A 61 -7.26 -25.93 -2.40
CA GLN A 61 -5.95 -25.35 -2.65
C GLN A 61 -6.05 -23.88 -3.06
N THR A 62 -7.03 -23.51 -3.90
CA THR A 62 -7.26 -22.12 -4.28
C THR A 62 -7.67 -21.29 -3.08
N ARG A 63 -8.62 -21.77 -2.26
CA ARG A 63 -9.00 -21.09 -1.01
C ARG A 63 -7.81 -20.90 -0.07
N LYS A 64 -6.92 -21.89 0.04
CA LYS A 64 -5.71 -21.82 0.88
C LYS A 64 -4.76 -20.72 0.41
N ILE A 65 -4.48 -20.65 -0.89
CA ILE A 65 -3.61 -19.63 -1.49
C ILE A 65 -4.22 -18.24 -1.27
N TYR A 66 -5.51 -18.08 -1.56
CA TYR A 66 -6.19 -16.79 -1.49
C TYR A 66 -6.34 -16.28 -0.06
N ASN A 67 -6.68 -17.16 0.88
CA ASN A 67 -6.65 -16.85 2.30
C ASN A 67 -5.26 -16.36 2.74
N THR A 68 -4.20 -17.05 2.31
CA THR A 68 -2.81 -16.67 2.62
C THR A 68 -2.46 -15.29 2.04
N ASN A 69 -2.88 -15.00 0.80
CA ASN A 69 -2.62 -13.71 0.16
C ASN A 69 -3.36 -12.57 0.86
N ILE A 70 -4.67 -12.72 1.14
CA ILE A 70 -5.47 -11.70 1.83
C ILE A 70 -4.86 -11.38 3.20
N ILE A 71 -4.49 -12.41 3.96
CA ILE A 71 -3.81 -12.25 5.24
C ILE A 71 -2.46 -11.55 5.07
N GLY A 72 -1.65 -11.98 4.11
CA GLY A 72 -0.33 -11.39 3.87
C GLY A 72 -0.39 -9.90 3.52
N TRP A 73 -1.41 -9.48 2.78
CA TRP A 73 -1.59 -8.07 2.43
C TRP A 73 -2.14 -7.23 3.57
N PHE A 74 -3.23 -7.66 4.20
CA PHE A 74 -4.04 -6.79 5.06
C PHE A 74 -3.93 -7.12 6.55
N PHE A 75 -3.32 -8.25 6.91
CA PHE A 75 -3.07 -8.68 8.28
C PHE A 75 -1.65 -9.26 8.46
N PRO A 76 -0.59 -8.55 8.03
CA PRO A 76 0.77 -9.10 8.00
C PRO A 76 1.27 -9.52 9.40
N GLU A 77 0.86 -8.80 10.44
CA GLU A 77 1.20 -9.09 11.85
C GLU A 77 0.33 -10.18 12.48
N LYS A 78 -0.60 -10.79 11.72
CA LYS A 78 -1.51 -11.84 12.20
C LYS A 78 -2.31 -11.43 13.44
N ARG A 79 -2.80 -10.20 13.43
CA ARG A 79 -3.61 -9.60 14.51
C ARG A 79 -4.86 -8.91 13.94
N LEU A 80 -5.85 -8.66 14.79
CA LEU A 80 -7.15 -8.09 14.40
C LEU A 80 -7.33 -6.63 14.86
N ASP A 81 -6.41 -6.11 15.65
CA ASP A 81 -6.29 -4.71 16.06
C ASP A 81 -5.44 -3.93 15.06
N THR A 82 -5.81 -3.98 13.78
CA THR A 82 -5.09 -3.28 12.70
C THR A 82 -5.69 -1.89 12.44
N LEU A 83 -4.94 -1.04 11.74
CA LEU A 83 -5.44 0.26 11.27
C LEU A 83 -6.73 0.10 10.44
N LEU A 84 -6.77 -0.87 9.53
CA LEU A 84 -7.93 -1.14 8.67
C LEU A 84 -9.18 -1.46 9.48
N ASN A 85 -9.02 -2.29 10.51
CA ASN A 85 -10.10 -2.68 11.41
C ASN A 85 -10.62 -1.47 12.19
N ASN A 86 -9.71 -0.65 12.73
CA ASN A 86 -10.07 0.56 13.46
C ASN A 86 -10.77 1.58 12.56
N VAL A 87 -10.25 1.84 11.36
CA VAL A 87 -10.88 2.75 10.39
C VAL A 87 -12.29 2.27 10.02
N TRP A 88 -12.45 0.99 9.68
CA TRP A 88 -13.79 0.46 9.33
C TRP A 88 -14.76 0.51 10.51
N ARG A 89 -14.31 0.08 11.70
CA ARG A 89 -15.12 0.08 12.94
C ARG A 89 -15.63 1.47 13.32
N ILE A 90 -14.83 2.50 13.08
CA ILE A 90 -15.11 3.85 13.58
C ILE A 90 -15.84 4.68 12.52
N TYR A 91 -15.36 4.67 11.28
CA TYR A 91 -15.86 5.53 10.22
C TYR A 91 -17.02 4.92 9.44
N HIS A 92 -17.07 3.58 9.33
CA HIS A 92 -18.01 2.85 8.46
C HIS A 92 -18.06 3.41 7.02
N ASP A 93 -16.92 3.94 6.56
CA ASP A 93 -16.78 4.64 5.29
C ASP A 93 -15.98 3.76 4.34
N GLU A 94 -16.66 3.20 3.34
CA GLU A 94 -16.06 2.27 2.40
C GLU A 94 -15.04 2.95 1.47
N LYS A 95 -15.20 4.25 1.18
CA LYS A 95 -14.24 4.99 0.38
C LYS A 95 -12.93 5.15 1.16
N LEU A 96 -13.03 5.62 2.41
CA LEU A 96 -11.87 5.78 3.29
C LEU A 96 -11.18 4.44 3.54
N LEU A 97 -11.95 3.37 3.78
CA LEU A 97 -11.39 2.02 3.93
C LEU A 97 -10.57 1.63 2.70
N GLN A 98 -11.09 1.83 1.48
CA GLN A 98 -10.38 1.49 0.25
C GLN A 98 -9.12 2.33 0.05
N GLU A 99 -9.12 3.60 0.46
CA GLU A 99 -7.92 4.45 0.41
C GLU A 99 -6.81 3.93 1.33
N ILE A 100 -7.15 3.49 2.55
CA ILE A 100 -6.18 2.87 3.47
C ILE A 100 -5.76 1.47 2.99
N MET A 101 -6.69 0.68 2.44
CA MET A 101 -6.37 -0.62 1.83
C MET A 101 -5.41 -0.46 0.64
N ARG A 102 -5.57 0.60 -0.16
CA ARG A 102 -4.66 0.90 -1.29
C ARG A 102 -3.24 1.09 -0.78
N TYR A 103 -3.07 1.91 0.25
CA TYR A 103 -1.78 2.10 0.92
C TYR A 103 -1.21 0.76 1.42
N GLN A 104 -2.02 -0.01 2.16
CA GLN A 104 -1.57 -1.26 2.76
C GLN A 104 -1.13 -2.28 1.70
N TYR A 105 -1.93 -2.44 0.63
CA TYR A 105 -1.62 -3.35 -0.47
C TYR A 105 -0.32 -2.96 -1.18
N LEU A 106 -0.14 -1.68 -1.52
CA LEU A 106 1.07 -1.21 -2.21
C LEU A 106 2.31 -1.24 -1.28
N SER A 107 2.13 -1.16 0.03
CA SER A 107 3.23 -1.32 0.98
C SER A 107 3.76 -2.77 1.06
N VAL A 108 2.97 -3.74 0.60
CA VAL A 108 3.35 -5.17 0.55
C VAL A 108 3.72 -5.62 -0.86
N GLU A 109 2.99 -5.17 -1.88
CA GLU A 109 3.19 -5.54 -3.29
C GLU A 109 4.12 -4.56 -4.01
N GLU A 110 5.41 -4.59 -3.64
CA GLU A 110 6.45 -3.66 -4.12
C GLU A 110 6.51 -3.52 -5.65
N GLY A 111 6.31 -4.62 -6.38
CA GLY A 111 6.31 -4.60 -7.84
C GLY A 111 5.17 -3.77 -8.44
N VAL A 112 3.99 -3.79 -7.81
CA VAL A 112 2.87 -2.93 -8.21
C VAL A 112 3.14 -1.50 -7.75
N ALA A 113 3.63 -1.31 -6.53
CA ALA A 113 3.96 0.00 -5.98
C ALA A 113 4.95 0.76 -6.86
N LYS A 114 6.02 0.08 -7.30
CA LYS A 114 7.02 0.65 -8.21
C LYS A 114 6.42 1.01 -9.57
N PHE A 115 5.53 0.19 -10.11
CA PHE A 115 4.84 0.53 -11.35
C PHE A 115 3.97 1.78 -11.18
N VAL A 116 3.26 1.88 -10.05
CA VAL A 116 2.46 3.05 -9.71
C VAL A 116 3.33 4.30 -9.60
N THR A 117 4.40 4.27 -8.80
CA THR A 117 5.23 5.45 -8.54
C THR A 117 6.02 5.90 -9.76
N ASP A 118 6.58 4.96 -10.51
CA ASP A 118 7.56 5.27 -11.57
C ASP A 118 6.89 5.46 -12.94
N THR A 119 5.67 4.94 -13.12
CA THR A 119 4.96 4.99 -14.41
C THR A 119 3.61 5.66 -14.29
N ILE A 120 2.73 5.20 -13.41
CA ILE A 120 1.34 5.69 -13.36
C ILE A 120 1.28 7.16 -12.93
N LEU A 121 2.01 7.53 -11.88
CA LEU A 121 1.98 8.89 -11.35
C LEU A 121 2.70 9.92 -12.24
N ALA A 122 3.53 9.46 -13.18
CA ALA A 122 4.21 10.30 -14.16
C ALA A 122 3.34 10.61 -15.40
N LEU A 123 2.26 9.86 -15.62
CA LEU A 123 1.33 10.04 -16.74
C LEU A 123 0.10 10.84 -16.32
N ASP A 124 -0.50 11.61 -17.21
CA ASP A 124 -1.63 12.45 -16.87
C ASP A 124 -2.94 11.63 -16.73
N PRO A 125 -3.86 12.04 -15.84
CA PRO A 125 -5.20 11.46 -15.82
C PRO A 125 -5.87 11.56 -17.20
N GLY A 126 -6.41 10.44 -17.68
CA GLY A 126 -6.95 10.32 -19.03
C GLY A 126 -6.02 9.61 -20.02
N ASP A 127 -4.72 9.52 -19.72
CA ASP A 127 -3.78 8.78 -20.57
C ASP A 127 -4.09 7.28 -20.60
N GLU A 128 -3.76 6.65 -21.74
CA GLU A 128 -3.89 5.21 -21.92
C GLU A 128 -2.61 4.48 -21.46
N ILE A 129 -2.80 3.35 -20.79
CA ILE A 129 -1.74 2.39 -20.48
C ILE A 129 -1.94 1.15 -21.33
N THR A 130 -1.01 0.98 -22.27
CA THR A 130 -0.98 -0.17 -23.17
C THR A 130 -0.42 -1.41 -22.47
N SER A 131 -0.84 -2.59 -22.93
CA SER A 131 -0.25 -3.86 -22.48
C SER A 131 1.26 -3.94 -22.76
N VAL A 132 1.75 -3.25 -23.80
CA VAL A 132 3.17 -3.18 -24.16
C VAL A 132 3.97 -2.42 -23.10
N GLN A 133 3.48 -1.28 -22.60
CA GLN A 133 4.15 -0.54 -21.52
C GLN A 133 4.29 -1.39 -20.25
N ILE A 134 3.24 -2.12 -19.87
CA ILE A 134 3.28 -3.01 -18.71
C ILE A 134 4.25 -4.18 -18.96
N LYS A 135 4.23 -4.80 -20.15
CA LYS A 135 5.17 -5.88 -20.52
C LYS A 135 6.62 -5.39 -20.44
N ASN A 136 6.91 -4.20 -20.95
CA ASN A 136 8.25 -3.60 -20.90
C ASN A 136 8.71 -3.36 -19.47
N PHE A 137 7.82 -2.88 -18.59
CA PHE A 137 8.12 -2.77 -17.16
C PHE A 137 8.44 -4.13 -16.53
N VAL A 138 7.57 -5.13 -16.73
CA VAL A 138 7.74 -6.48 -16.18
C VAL A 138 9.05 -7.11 -16.63
N ASN A 139 9.41 -6.97 -17.90
CA ASN A 139 10.66 -7.50 -18.46
C ASN A 139 11.89 -6.82 -17.86
N ARG A 140 11.85 -5.48 -17.70
CA ARG A 140 12.94 -4.73 -17.06
C ARG A 140 13.13 -5.09 -15.59
N MET A 141 12.04 -5.36 -14.88
CA MET A 141 12.07 -5.61 -13.43
C MET A 141 12.52 -7.03 -13.07
N TRP A 142 12.12 -8.04 -13.86
CA TRP A 142 12.24 -9.44 -13.43
C TRP A 142 12.92 -10.39 -14.41
N ASN A 143 13.22 -9.97 -15.64
CA ASN A 143 13.88 -10.79 -16.67
C ASN A 143 13.34 -12.25 -16.74
N ILE A 144 12.03 -12.40 -16.84
CA ILE A 144 11.32 -13.69 -16.81
C ILE A 144 10.87 -14.14 -18.20
N ASN A 145 10.61 -15.44 -18.36
CA ASN A 145 10.07 -15.98 -19.61
C ASN A 145 8.68 -15.39 -19.94
N GLU A 146 8.30 -15.46 -21.23
CA GLU A 146 7.11 -14.79 -21.74
C GLU A 146 5.78 -15.25 -21.11
N ARG A 147 5.64 -16.55 -20.84
CA ARG A 147 4.39 -17.09 -20.27
C ARG A 147 4.16 -16.54 -18.86
N TYR A 148 5.20 -16.46 -18.06
CA TYR A 148 5.12 -15.89 -16.71
C TYR A 148 4.97 -14.37 -16.75
N ALA A 149 5.62 -13.69 -17.70
CA ALA A 149 5.44 -12.25 -17.93
C ALA A 149 3.97 -11.90 -18.20
N ALA A 150 3.29 -12.66 -19.08
CA ALA A 150 1.88 -12.41 -19.40
C ALA A 150 0.97 -12.49 -18.16
N LYS A 151 1.25 -13.43 -17.25
CA LYS A 151 0.51 -13.58 -15.98
C LYS A 151 0.73 -12.37 -15.07
N ILE A 152 1.97 -11.90 -14.93
CA ILE A 152 2.27 -10.72 -14.10
C ILE A 152 1.65 -9.46 -14.70
N VAL A 153 1.73 -9.27 -16.02
CA VAL A 153 1.06 -8.15 -16.71
C VAL A 153 -0.43 -8.10 -16.38
N ASN A 154 -1.13 -9.24 -16.47
CA ASN A 154 -2.55 -9.30 -16.13
C ASN A 154 -2.82 -9.00 -14.65
N ARG A 155 -1.93 -9.41 -13.75
CA ARG A 155 -2.06 -9.13 -12.31
C ARG A 155 -1.80 -7.67 -11.97
N ILE A 156 -0.83 -7.02 -12.61
CA ILE A 156 -0.62 -5.57 -12.51
C ILE A 156 -1.85 -4.84 -13.05
N ARG A 157 -2.38 -5.24 -14.21
CA ARG A 157 -3.62 -4.66 -14.77
C ARG A 157 -4.78 -4.76 -13.78
N ALA A 158 -5.00 -5.94 -13.20
CA ALA A 158 -6.02 -6.14 -12.18
C ALA A 158 -5.77 -5.26 -10.93
N ALA A 159 -4.51 -5.14 -10.49
CA ALA A 159 -4.15 -4.34 -9.33
C ALA A 159 -4.47 -2.85 -9.55
N LEU A 160 -4.15 -2.30 -10.72
CA LEU A 160 -4.47 -0.91 -11.07
C LEU A 160 -5.98 -0.64 -11.08
N LEU A 161 -6.78 -1.60 -11.55
CA LEU A 161 -8.24 -1.50 -11.51
C LEU A 161 -8.76 -1.52 -10.06
N CYS A 162 -8.34 -2.51 -9.26
CA CYS A 162 -8.81 -2.67 -7.87
C CYS A 162 -8.38 -1.53 -6.96
N THR A 163 -7.17 -1.01 -7.15
CA THR A 163 -6.67 0.15 -6.41
C THR A 163 -7.26 1.48 -6.91
N GLY A 164 -7.96 1.50 -8.05
CA GLY A 164 -8.61 2.71 -8.58
C GLY A 164 -7.67 3.68 -9.30
N PHE A 165 -6.43 3.25 -9.61
CA PHE A 165 -5.50 4.03 -10.43
C PHE A 165 -5.88 4.05 -11.91
N ALA A 166 -6.61 3.03 -12.39
CA ALA A 166 -7.09 2.96 -13.76
C ALA A 166 -8.52 2.44 -13.82
N THR A 167 -9.20 2.71 -14.93
CA THR A 167 -10.44 2.03 -15.32
C THR A 167 -10.26 1.30 -16.63
N LYS A 168 -11.11 0.30 -16.87
CA LYS A 168 -11.07 -0.50 -18.09
C LYS A 168 -11.95 0.13 -19.18
N ARG A 169 -11.36 0.40 -20.34
CA ARG A 169 -12.07 0.57 -21.63
C ARG A 169 -11.56 -0.48 -22.62
N LYS A 170 -11.06 -0.08 -23.78
CA LYS A 170 -10.27 -0.95 -24.68
C LYS A 170 -8.90 -1.23 -24.06
N GLU A 171 -8.20 -0.17 -23.66
CA GLU A 171 -7.03 -0.22 -22.79
C GLU A 171 -7.37 0.34 -21.41
N LEU A 172 -6.38 0.33 -20.51
CA LEU A 172 -6.51 0.96 -19.20
C LEU A 172 -6.40 2.47 -19.34
N ILE A 173 -7.32 3.21 -18.72
CA ILE A 173 -7.30 4.68 -18.70
C ILE A 173 -6.98 5.14 -17.29
N ILE A 174 -5.95 5.98 -17.15
CA ILE A 174 -5.52 6.51 -15.85
C ILE A 174 -6.63 7.37 -15.26
N GLN A 175 -6.96 7.12 -14.01
CA GLN A 175 -7.97 7.87 -13.29
C GLN A 175 -7.39 9.11 -12.62
N LYS A 176 -8.21 10.16 -12.58
CA LYS A 176 -8.00 11.27 -11.66
C LYS A 176 -8.47 10.81 -10.28
N ILE A 177 -7.51 10.60 -9.37
CA ILE A 177 -7.80 10.34 -7.96
C ILE A 177 -7.87 11.69 -7.26
N GLU A 178 -9.03 12.05 -6.74
CA GLU A 178 -9.14 13.21 -5.86
C GLU A 178 -8.29 12.97 -4.59
N PRO A 179 -7.48 13.96 -4.15
CA PRO A 179 -6.56 13.75 -3.04
C PRO A 179 -7.29 13.25 -1.78
N PRO A 180 -6.95 12.06 -1.26
CA PRO A 180 -7.68 11.45 -0.14
C PRO A 180 -7.21 12.05 1.19
N LYS A 181 -7.64 13.29 1.47
CA LYS A 181 -7.14 14.12 2.57
C LYS A 181 -7.23 13.45 3.94
N THR A 182 -8.38 12.83 4.22
CA THR A 182 -8.60 12.13 5.49
C THR A 182 -7.67 10.92 5.63
N ALA A 183 -7.51 10.12 4.56
CA ALA A 183 -6.60 8.98 4.57
C ALA A 183 -5.13 9.43 4.74
N LEU A 184 -4.73 10.54 4.10
CA LEU A 184 -3.40 11.11 4.25
C LEU A 184 -3.12 11.42 5.73
N ILE A 185 -4.00 12.18 6.41
CA ILE A 185 -3.78 12.55 7.81
C ILE A 185 -3.75 11.33 8.73
N ILE A 186 -4.65 10.36 8.53
CA ILE A 186 -4.64 9.11 9.30
C ILE A 186 -3.30 8.40 9.14
N LEU A 187 -2.81 8.27 7.90
CA LEU A 187 -1.52 7.61 7.63
C LEU A 187 -0.33 8.41 8.14
N THR A 188 -0.38 9.75 8.11
CA THR A 188 0.65 10.59 8.74
C THR A 188 0.76 10.29 10.23
N HIS A 189 -0.36 10.17 10.95
CA HIS A 189 -0.34 9.81 12.37
C HIS A 189 0.12 8.36 12.56
N TYR A 190 -0.39 7.42 11.76
CA TYR A 190 -0.04 6.02 11.87
C TYR A 190 1.47 5.76 11.68
N LEU A 191 2.08 6.38 10.68
CA LEU A 191 3.47 6.15 10.31
C LEU A 191 4.45 6.99 11.10
N PHE A 192 4.10 8.25 11.34
CA PHE A 192 5.04 9.19 11.93
C PHE A 192 4.68 9.54 13.35
N ALA A 193 3.41 9.67 13.73
CA ALA A 193 3.02 10.28 15.01
C ALA A 193 1.89 9.52 15.73
N GLN A 194 2.18 8.32 16.24
CA GLN A 194 1.21 7.54 17.02
C GLN A 194 0.77 8.27 18.30
N SER A 195 1.67 9.08 18.88
CA SER A 195 1.39 10.06 19.94
C SER A 195 1.60 11.49 19.42
N PRO A 196 1.01 12.52 20.07
CA PRO A 196 1.24 13.91 19.71
C PRO A 196 2.74 14.25 19.69
N LYS A 197 3.25 14.71 18.55
CA LYS A 197 4.65 15.13 18.41
C LYS A 197 4.86 16.02 17.18
N THR A 198 6.05 16.58 17.10
CA THR A 198 6.52 17.30 15.92
C THR A 198 7.18 16.33 14.93
N VAL A 199 6.88 16.50 13.64
CA VAL A 199 7.40 15.69 12.52
C VAL A 199 7.91 16.64 11.44
N ALA A 200 9.11 16.40 10.93
CA ALA A 200 9.62 17.15 9.80
C ALA A 200 8.83 16.81 8.53
N ILE A 201 8.47 17.82 7.73
CA ILE A 201 7.79 17.59 6.45
C ILE A 201 8.65 16.74 5.53
N ARG A 202 9.97 16.88 5.58
CA ARG A 202 10.90 16.03 4.82
C ARG A 202 10.69 14.53 5.07
N ASP A 203 10.54 14.11 6.33
CA ASP A 203 10.30 12.70 6.66
C ASP A 203 8.98 12.18 6.05
N ILE A 204 7.97 13.05 5.98
CA ILE A 204 6.68 12.76 5.38
C ILE A 204 6.81 12.62 3.85
N LEU A 205 7.55 13.52 3.21
CA LEU A 205 7.68 13.57 1.74
C LEU A 205 8.62 12.50 1.19
N ASP A 206 9.68 12.16 1.92
CA ASP A 206 10.64 11.10 1.58
C ASP A 206 10.00 9.71 1.64
N ASN A 207 8.89 9.55 2.39
CA ASN A 207 8.14 8.30 2.44
C ASN A 207 7.08 8.22 1.32
N PRO A 208 7.00 7.11 0.55
CA PRO A 208 6.11 7.01 -0.60
C PRO A 208 4.61 6.81 -0.28
N TYR A 209 4.19 6.75 0.99
CA TYR A 209 2.81 6.44 1.36
C TYR A 209 1.77 7.36 0.70
N TRP A 210 2.08 8.65 0.54
CA TRP A 210 1.21 9.62 -0.12
C TRP A 210 1.09 9.36 -1.63
N LYS A 211 2.14 8.83 -2.27
CA LYS A 211 2.08 8.36 -3.66
C LYS A 211 1.17 7.14 -3.77
N TYR A 212 1.21 6.24 -2.78
CA TYR A 212 0.31 5.07 -2.74
C TYR A 212 -1.15 5.48 -2.59
N LEU A 213 -1.44 6.61 -1.96
CA LEU A 213 -2.78 7.20 -1.93
C LEU A 213 -3.21 7.79 -3.28
N GLY A 214 -2.29 7.98 -4.22
CA GLY A 214 -2.53 8.55 -5.54
C GLY A 214 -2.27 10.05 -5.65
N ILE A 215 -1.62 10.64 -4.64
CA ILE A 215 -1.17 12.03 -4.70
C ILE A 215 0.07 12.13 -5.60
N ARG A 216 0.06 13.10 -6.51
CA ARG A 216 1.05 13.22 -7.60
C ARG A 216 2.17 14.22 -7.33
N SER A 217 1.98 15.14 -6.40
CA SER A 217 2.98 16.16 -6.06
C SER A 217 3.07 16.38 -4.56
N GLU A 218 4.25 16.77 -4.10
CA GLU A 218 4.48 17.13 -2.71
C GLU A 218 3.71 18.39 -2.31
N GLU A 219 3.45 19.32 -3.25
CA GLU A 219 2.67 20.52 -2.93
C GLU A 219 1.24 20.17 -2.50
N VAL A 220 0.62 19.16 -3.13
CA VAL A 220 -0.71 18.69 -2.70
C VAL A 220 -0.65 18.11 -1.27
N VAL A 221 0.44 17.43 -0.90
CA VAL A 221 0.64 16.96 0.48
C VAL A 221 0.73 18.16 1.43
N ARG A 222 1.56 19.16 1.11
CA ARG A 222 1.71 20.39 1.90
C ARG A 222 0.38 21.12 2.06
N ASP A 223 -0.39 21.27 0.99
CA ASP A 223 -1.69 21.93 1.01
C ASP A 223 -2.70 21.23 1.93
N ILE A 224 -2.75 19.90 1.90
CA ILE A 224 -3.61 19.12 2.79
C ILE A 224 -3.18 19.29 4.25
N LEU A 225 -1.88 19.34 4.53
CA LEU A 225 -1.37 19.57 5.88
C LEU A 225 -1.63 21.00 6.37
N LYS A 226 -1.48 22.01 5.51
CA LYS A 226 -1.87 23.41 5.81
C LYS A 226 -3.37 23.51 6.09
N GLU A 227 -4.21 22.82 5.32
CA GLU A 227 -5.66 22.74 5.55
C GLU A 227 -6.00 22.02 6.87
N ALA A 228 -5.29 20.93 7.19
CA ALA A 228 -5.45 20.25 8.47
C ALA A 228 -5.09 21.15 9.65
N ASN A 229 -4.05 21.98 9.52
CA ASN A 229 -3.69 22.99 10.51
C ASN A 229 -4.75 24.09 10.63
N SER A 230 -5.27 24.62 9.52
CA SER A 230 -6.32 25.66 9.56
C SER A 230 -7.64 25.15 10.17
N LYS A 231 -7.94 23.86 10.00
CA LYS A 231 -9.06 23.15 10.66
C LYS A 231 -8.77 22.76 12.11
N GLY A 232 -7.57 23.03 12.65
CA GLY A 232 -7.17 22.70 14.02
C GLY A 232 -7.02 21.20 14.28
N ILE A 233 -6.84 20.40 13.23
CA ILE A 233 -6.55 18.96 13.32
C ILE A 233 -5.08 18.76 13.66
N LEU A 234 -4.20 19.50 12.99
CA LEU A 234 -2.83 19.69 13.41
C LEU A 234 -2.76 20.85 14.41
N SER A 235 -1.83 20.76 15.35
CA SER A 235 -1.63 21.85 16.31
C SER A 235 -0.90 23.03 15.67
N LYS A 236 0.09 22.76 14.81
CA LYS A 236 0.91 23.77 14.13
C LYS A 236 1.41 23.25 12.79
N TYR A 237 1.57 24.17 11.84
CA TYR A 237 2.39 24.02 10.63
C TYR A 237 3.40 25.17 10.65
N ILE A 238 4.69 24.87 10.61
CA ILE A 238 5.77 25.86 10.73
C ILE A 238 6.66 25.77 9.49
N VAL A 239 6.89 26.93 8.89
CA VAL A 239 7.90 27.15 7.85
C VAL A 239 8.81 28.27 8.37
N ALA A 240 10.05 27.95 8.71
CA ALA A 240 11.03 28.94 9.15
C ALA A 240 12.42 28.52 8.66
N ASP A 241 13.12 29.44 7.99
CA ASP A 241 14.42 29.20 7.36
C ASP A 241 14.41 27.93 6.46
N GLU A 242 15.21 26.92 6.81
CA GLU A 242 15.27 25.61 6.13
C GLU A 242 14.41 24.53 6.82
N LEU A 243 13.64 24.90 7.85
CA LEU A 243 12.85 23.98 8.65
C LEU A 243 11.36 24.05 8.27
N GLU A 244 10.87 22.95 7.70
CA GLU A 244 9.45 22.72 7.44
C GLU A 244 8.94 21.56 8.29
N GLN A 245 7.98 21.80 9.19
CA GLN A 245 7.51 20.80 10.14
C GLN A 245 6.03 20.98 10.55
N ILE A 246 5.41 19.88 10.98
CA ILE A 246 4.07 19.88 11.59
C ILE A 246 4.15 19.42 13.04
N THR A 247 3.22 19.88 13.87
CA THR A 247 2.98 19.31 15.20
C THR A 247 1.59 18.70 15.22
N THR A 248 1.50 17.40 15.46
CA THR A 248 0.21 16.70 15.62
C THR A 248 -0.42 17.09 16.95
N ARG A 249 -1.75 17.29 16.94
CA ARG A 249 -2.51 17.63 18.16
C ARG A 249 -2.96 16.39 18.92
N TYR A 250 -3.24 15.31 18.21
CA TYR A 250 -3.84 14.09 18.74
C TYR A 250 -2.88 12.91 18.55
N SER A 251 -3.02 11.91 19.41
CA SER A 251 -2.58 10.55 19.08
C SER A 251 -3.39 9.98 17.91
N LEU A 252 -2.92 8.88 17.32
CA LEU A 252 -3.70 8.18 16.28
C LEU A 252 -5.06 7.74 16.82
N ASP A 253 -5.10 7.15 18.02
CA ASP A 253 -6.35 6.63 18.60
C ASP A 253 -7.35 7.75 18.86
N GLU A 254 -6.92 8.87 19.46
CA GLU A 254 -7.78 10.04 19.66
C GLU A 254 -8.28 10.63 18.34
N LEU A 255 -7.44 10.67 17.31
CA LEU A 255 -7.82 11.16 15.98
C LEU A 255 -8.93 10.29 15.37
N LEU A 256 -8.79 8.98 15.48
CA LEU A 256 -9.79 8.03 15.02
C LEU A 256 -11.07 8.13 15.85
N GLU A 257 -11.01 8.08 17.18
CA GLU A 257 -12.17 8.16 18.07
C GLU A 257 -13.02 9.43 17.83
N ARG A 258 -12.35 10.56 17.54
CA ARG A 258 -13.00 11.82 17.18
C ARG A 258 -13.62 11.83 15.78
N LYS A 259 -13.42 10.77 14.99
CA LYS A 259 -13.90 10.62 13.60
C LYS A 259 -13.51 11.80 12.71
N ILE A 260 -12.29 12.32 12.89
CA ILE A 260 -11.84 13.51 12.17
C ILE A 260 -11.89 13.25 10.65
N LYS A 261 -12.47 14.20 9.92
CA LYS A 261 -12.51 14.23 8.45
C LYS A 261 -12.05 15.60 7.95
N ILE A 262 -11.40 15.60 6.78
CA ILE A 262 -10.97 16.81 6.04
C ILE A 262 -11.68 16.89 4.71
#